data_AF-A0A0A0CWR7-F1
#
_entry.id   AF-A0A0A0CWR7-F1
#
_cell.length_a   1.000
_cell.length_b   1.000
_cell.length_c   1.000
_cell.angle_alpha   90.00
_cell.angle_beta   90.00
_cell.angle_gamma   90.00
#
_symmetry.space_group_name_H-M   'P 1'
#
loop_
_entity.id
_entity.type
_entity.pdbx_description
1 polymer ?
#
loop_
_entity_poly.entity_id
_entity_poly.type
_entity_poly.pdbx_seq_one_letter_code
_entity_poly.pdbx_strand_id
1 'polypeptide(L)'
;MSDRPHAQTQETSMLTKAGELFREGALQAAIEAANAAVKAAPADTGARILLAELLLFAGNLERADTLLDATSTVDPSAALMVSEFRQLLRGEMSRRQVLSEGRPPEFLGQPTPTQAHLLQALVALRAGDRAAAAEA
;
A
#
# COMPACT_ATOMS: atom_id res chain seq x y z
N MET A 1 15.91 -25.60 -27.58
CA MET A 1 15.51 -25.48 -26.17
C MET A 1 14.16 -24.77 -26.10
N SER A 2 13.08 -25.53 -25.94
CA SER A 2 11.70 -25.11 -26.13
C SER A 2 10.88 -25.42 -24.86
N ASP A 3 11.16 -24.69 -23.77
CA ASP A 3 10.59 -24.95 -22.43
C ASP A 3 9.60 -23.86 -21.95
N ARG A 4 9.20 -22.94 -22.84
CA ARG A 4 8.38 -21.75 -22.51
C ARG A 4 6.86 -21.93 -22.32
N PRO A 5 6.15 -22.92 -22.89
CA PRO A 5 4.68 -22.90 -22.86
C PRO A 5 4.06 -23.27 -21.50
N HIS A 6 4.70 -24.15 -20.71
CA HIS A 6 4.16 -24.59 -19.42
C HIS A 6 4.35 -23.54 -18.30
N ALA A 7 5.48 -22.82 -18.31
CA ALA A 7 5.78 -21.77 -17.34
C ALA A 7 4.80 -20.58 -17.44
N GLN A 8 4.56 -20.06 -18.65
CA GLN A 8 3.63 -18.95 -18.88
C GLN A 8 2.18 -19.27 -18.50
N THR A 9 1.77 -20.53 -18.69
CA THR A 9 0.43 -21.00 -18.33
C THR A 9 0.24 -21.06 -16.80
N GLN A 10 1.26 -21.49 -16.06
CA GLN A 10 1.23 -21.50 -14.59
C GLN A 10 1.33 -20.09 -13.98
N GLU A 11 2.14 -19.20 -14.55
CA GLU A 11 2.27 -17.80 -14.11
C GLU A 11 0.93 -17.06 -14.18
N THR A 12 0.28 -17.12 -15.35
CA THR A 12 -1.05 -16.50 -15.58
C THR A 12 -2.12 -17.08 -14.64
N SER A 13 -2.01 -18.37 -14.33
CA SER A 13 -2.90 -19.06 -13.39
C SER A 13 -2.72 -18.56 -11.96
N MET A 14 -1.50 -18.34 -11.49
CA MET A 14 -1.25 -17.83 -10.12
C MET A 14 -1.71 -16.38 -9.93
N LEU A 15 -1.50 -15.52 -10.93
CA LEU A 15 -1.97 -14.13 -10.89
C LEU A 15 -3.51 -14.07 -10.81
N THR A 16 -4.19 -14.92 -11.59
CA THR A 16 -5.64 -15.05 -11.56
C THR A 16 -6.11 -15.56 -10.20
N LYS A 17 -5.40 -16.56 -9.63
CA LYS A 17 -5.74 -17.13 -8.32
C LYS A 17 -5.62 -16.11 -7.18
N ALA A 18 -4.59 -15.27 -7.19
CA ALA A 18 -4.45 -14.19 -6.21
C ALA A 18 -5.63 -13.22 -6.26
N GLY A 19 -6.06 -12.82 -7.46
CA GLY A 19 -7.22 -11.95 -7.65
C GLY A 19 -8.55 -12.58 -7.21
N GLU A 20 -8.74 -13.89 -7.41
CA GLU A 20 -9.90 -14.63 -6.91
C GLU A 20 -9.97 -14.64 -5.38
N LEU A 21 -8.87 -15.01 -4.72
CA LEU A 21 -8.79 -15.05 -3.25
C LEU A 21 -9.05 -13.66 -2.64
N PHE A 22 -8.58 -12.60 -3.29
CA PHE A 22 -8.88 -11.24 -2.84
C PHE A 22 -10.38 -10.91 -2.94
N ARG A 23 -11.04 -11.27 -4.04
CA ARG A 23 -12.50 -11.08 -4.21
C ARG A 23 -13.33 -11.88 -3.21
N GLU A 24 -12.82 -13.03 -2.75
CA GLU A 24 -13.43 -13.84 -1.69
C GLU A 24 -13.19 -13.29 -0.28
N GLY A 25 -12.45 -12.18 -0.14
CA GLY A 25 -12.09 -11.59 1.16
C GLY A 25 -10.92 -12.30 1.85
N ALA A 26 -10.29 -13.27 1.20
CA ALA A 26 -9.16 -14.03 1.73
C ALA A 26 -7.81 -13.31 1.47
N LEU A 27 -7.66 -12.10 2.02
CA LEU A 27 -6.51 -11.22 1.75
C LEU A 27 -5.15 -11.90 1.99
N GLN A 28 -4.99 -12.63 3.10
CA GLN A 28 -3.73 -13.29 3.43
C GLN A 28 -3.37 -14.37 2.39
N ALA A 29 -4.36 -15.18 1.99
CA ALA A 29 -4.16 -16.20 0.95
C ALA A 29 -3.87 -15.57 -0.42
N ALA A 30 -4.50 -14.42 -0.74
CA ALA A 30 -4.20 -13.67 -1.95
C ALA A 30 -2.75 -13.19 -1.98
N ILE A 31 -2.23 -12.67 -0.86
CA ILE A 31 -0.83 -12.25 -0.71
C ILE A 31 0.12 -13.44 -0.90
N GLU A 32 -0.20 -14.61 -0.35
CA GLU A 32 0.61 -15.82 -0.51
C GLU A 32 0.67 -16.27 -1.97
N ALA A 33 -0.47 -16.29 -2.67
CA ALA A 33 -0.55 -16.62 -4.09
C ALA A 33 0.22 -15.60 -4.96
N ALA A 34 0.09 -14.31 -4.68
CA ALA A 34 0.83 -13.27 -5.41
C ALA A 34 2.35 -13.35 -5.16
N ASN A 35 2.79 -13.67 -3.93
CA ASN A 35 4.20 -13.93 -3.64
C ASN A 35 4.72 -15.14 -4.42
N ALA A 36 3.92 -16.21 -4.55
CA ALA A 36 4.30 -17.37 -5.34
C ALA A 36 4.45 -17.02 -6.83
N ALA A 37 3.54 -16.20 -7.37
CA ALA A 37 3.63 -15.70 -8.75
C ALA A 37 4.92 -14.90 -8.99
N VAL A 38 5.28 -13.96 -8.10
CA VAL A 38 6.53 -13.18 -8.19
C VAL A 38 7.77 -14.08 -8.09
N LYS A 39 7.75 -15.11 -7.25
CA LYS A 39 8.86 -16.07 -7.14
C LYS A 39 9.03 -16.91 -8.40
N ALA A 40 7.93 -17.30 -9.03
CA ALA A 40 7.95 -18.05 -10.29
C ALA A 40 8.45 -17.18 -11.46
N ALA A 41 8.03 -15.91 -11.51
CA ALA A 41 8.38 -14.98 -12.57
C ALA A 41 8.91 -13.63 -12.01
N PRO A 42 10.17 -13.56 -11.52
CA PRO A 42 10.68 -12.34 -10.91
C PRO A 42 10.74 -11.14 -11.86
N ALA A 43 10.75 -11.34 -13.18
CA ALA A 43 10.75 -10.24 -14.16
C ALA A 43 9.33 -9.80 -14.58
N ASP A 44 8.28 -10.46 -14.09
CA ASP A 44 6.90 -10.07 -14.37
C ASP A 44 6.49 -8.87 -13.50
N THR A 45 6.47 -7.69 -14.14
CA THR A 45 6.02 -6.43 -13.55
C THR A 45 4.56 -6.52 -13.06
N GLY A 46 3.68 -7.23 -13.76
CA GLY A 46 2.28 -7.39 -13.37
C GLY A 46 2.12 -8.14 -12.04
N ALA A 47 2.86 -9.23 -11.87
CA ALA A 47 2.88 -9.99 -10.61
C ALA A 47 3.42 -9.14 -9.44
N ARG A 48 4.46 -8.34 -9.68
CA ARG A 48 5.04 -7.45 -8.65
C ARG A 48 4.07 -6.35 -8.23
N ILE A 49 3.38 -5.73 -9.19
CA ILE A 49 2.38 -4.68 -8.93
C ILE A 49 1.22 -5.26 -8.13
N LEU A 50 0.66 -6.41 -8.54
CA LEU A 50 -0.45 -7.03 -7.80
C LEU A 50 -0.05 -7.37 -6.35
N LEU A 51 1.15 -7.91 -6.14
CA LEU A 51 1.64 -8.18 -4.80
C LEU A 51 1.77 -6.89 -3.97
N ALA A 52 2.29 -5.81 -4.57
CA ALA A 52 2.40 -4.52 -3.90
C ALA A 52 1.02 -3.97 -3.50
N GLU A 53 0.03 -4.01 -4.38
CA GLU A 53 -1.35 -3.59 -4.09
C GLU A 53 -1.96 -4.38 -2.92
N LEU A 54 -1.82 -5.70 -2.92
CA LEU A 54 -2.32 -6.54 -1.82
C LEU A 54 -1.61 -6.23 -0.49
N LEU A 55 -0.32 -5.93 -0.52
CA LEU A 55 0.42 -5.49 0.68
C LEU A 55 -0.07 -4.13 1.19
N LEU A 56 -0.50 -3.22 0.30
CA LEU A 56 -1.12 -1.96 0.71
C LEU A 56 -2.44 -2.21 1.46
N PHE A 57 -3.28 -3.12 0.99
CA PHE A 57 -4.50 -3.52 1.70
C PHE A 57 -4.21 -4.13 3.07
N ALA A 58 -3.12 -4.92 3.19
CA ALA A 58 -2.67 -5.46 4.48
C ALA A 58 -1.95 -4.42 5.36
N GLY A 59 -1.78 -3.18 4.88
CA GLY A 59 -1.09 -2.11 5.59
C GLY A 59 0.42 -2.30 5.71
N ASN A 60 1.02 -3.19 4.92
CA ASN A 60 2.45 -3.48 4.87
C ASN A 60 3.16 -2.54 3.88
N LEU A 61 3.19 -1.26 4.23
CA LEU A 61 3.60 -0.17 3.34
C LEU A 61 5.07 -0.25 2.93
N GLU A 62 5.95 -0.62 3.85
CA GLU A 62 7.40 -0.70 3.61
C GLU A 62 7.74 -1.78 2.56
N ARG A 63 7.10 -2.95 2.63
CA ARG A 63 7.29 -4.00 1.62
C ARG A 63 6.68 -3.62 0.28
N ALA A 64 5.53 -2.95 0.28
CA ALA A 64 4.92 -2.44 -0.95
C ALA A 64 5.84 -1.42 -1.64
N ASP A 65 6.42 -0.46 -0.90
CA ASP A 65 7.37 0.53 -1.43
C ASP A 65 8.59 -0.14 -2.07
N THR A 66 9.16 -1.14 -1.38
CA THR A 66 10.32 -1.90 -1.87
C THR A 66 10.02 -2.63 -3.18
N LEU A 67 8.83 -3.24 -3.30
CA LEU A 67 8.41 -3.93 -4.53
C LEU A 67 8.18 -2.99 -5.69
N LEU A 68 7.54 -1.83 -5.45
CA LEU A 68 7.30 -0.82 -6.47
C LEU A 68 8.62 -0.21 -6.97
N ASP A 69 9.54 0.11 -6.07
CA ASP A 69 10.88 0.60 -6.41
C ASP A 69 11.62 -0.40 -7.30
N ALA A 70 11.66 -1.67 -6.88
CA ALA A 70 12.27 -2.73 -7.67
C ALA A 70 11.57 -2.94 -9.03
N THR A 71 10.27 -2.68 -9.13
CA THR A 71 9.53 -2.77 -10.39
C THR A 71 10.02 -1.75 -11.42
N SER A 72 10.32 -0.52 -11.00
CA SER A 72 10.89 0.51 -11.88
C SER A 72 12.28 0.16 -12.44
N THR A 73 13.02 -0.71 -11.74
CA THR A 73 14.32 -1.23 -12.22
C THR A 73 14.17 -2.33 -13.28
N VAL A 74 13.09 -3.11 -13.21
CA VAL A 74 12.79 -4.20 -14.14
C VAL A 74 12.15 -3.66 -15.42
N ASP A 75 11.23 -2.70 -15.28
CA ASP A 75 10.55 -2.04 -16.38
C ASP A 75 10.59 -0.51 -16.17
N PRO A 76 11.53 0.18 -16.84
CA PRO A 76 11.63 1.63 -16.76
C PRO A 76 10.37 2.38 -17.23
N SER A 77 9.52 1.76 -18.05
CA SER A 77 8.27 2.38 -18.49
C SER A 77 7.24 2.52 -17.34
N ALA A 78 7.39 1.70 -16.29
CA ALA A 78 6.56 1.76 -15.09
C ALA A 78 6.96 2.89 -14.12
N ALA A 79 8.07 3.60 -14.37
CA ALA A 79 8.64 4.58 -13.42
C ALA A 79 7.65 5.72 -13.04
N LEU A 80 6.84 6.18 -13.99
CA LEU A 80 5.84 7.22 -13.73
C LEU A 80 4.77 6.72 -12.75
N MET A 81 4.18 5.56 -13.03
CA MET A 81 3.18 4.93 -12.15
C MET A 81 3.75 4.65 -10.76
N VAL A 82 4.98 4.11 -10.69
CA VAL A 82 5.66 3.85 -9.41
C VAL A 82 5.82 5.15 -8.62
N SER A 83 6.21 6.25 -9.26
CA SER A 83 6.34 7.56 -8.60
C SER A 83 5.02 8.04 -8.00
N GLU A 84 3.91 7.90 -8.73
CA GLU A 84 2.56 8.26 -8.26
C GLU A 84 2.15 7.44 -7.03
N PHE A 85 2.32 6.12 -7.09
CA PHE A 85 2.06 5.26 -5.93
C PHE A 85 2.89 5.66 -4.72
N ARG A 86 4.18 5.98 -4.89
CA ARG A 86 5.03 6.39 -3.77
C ARG A 86 4.57 7.70 -3.12
N GLN A 87 3.94 8.62 -3.86
CA GLN A 87 3.30 9.79 -3.24
C GLN A 87 2.13 9.37 -2.34
N LEU A 88 1.30 8.44 -2.80
CA LEU A 88 0.18 7.92 -2.02
C LEU A 88 0.66 7.17 -0.77
N LEU A 89 1.71 6.35 -0.87
CA LEU A 89 2.32 5.67 0.27
C LEU A 89 2.82 6.67 1.32
N ARG A 90 3.53 7.72 0.89
CA ARG A 90 3.97 8.79 1.80
C ARG A 90 2.80 9.50 2.47
N GLY A 91 1.73 9.80 1.72
CA GLY A 91 0.52 10.37 2.28
C GLY A 91 -0.12 9.49 3.35
N GLU A 92 -0.20 8.18 3.10
CA GLU A 92 -0.74 7.20 4.04
C GLU A 92 0.16 7.04 5.28
N MET A 93 1.48 7.00 5.11
CA MET A 93 2.43 6.98 6.24
C MET A 93 2.26 8.23 7.11
N SER A 94 2.24 9.42 6.50
CA SER A 94 1.98 10.67 7.22
C SER A 94 0.64 10.66 7.93
N ARG A 95 -0.42 10.15 7.31
CA ARG A 95 -1.75 10.01 7.93
C ARG A 95 -1.71 9.13 9.17
N ARG A 96 -1.02 7.97 9.11
CA ARG A 96 -0.84 7.11 10.29
C ARG A 96 -0.10 7.83 11.39
N GLN A 97 1.03 8.46 11.08
CA GLN A 97 1.83 9.20 12.06
C GLN A 97 1.03 10.32 12.72
N VAL A 98 0.18 11.02 11.97
CA VAL A 98 -0.72 12.05 12.52
C VAL A 98 -1.72 11.44 13.49
N LEU A 99 -2.35 10.33 13.12
CA LEU A 99 -3.42 9.74 13.90
C LEU A 99 -2.92 8.98 15.14
N SER A 100 -1.80 8.26 15.04
CA SER A 100 -1.31 7.37 16.10
C SER A 100 -0.06 7.86 16.81
N GLU A 101 0.85 8.57 16.13
CA GLU A 101 2.17 8.94 16.68
C GLU A 101 2.23 10.41 17.13
N GLY A 102 1.18 11.19 16.87
CA GLY A 102 1.10 12.59 17.27
C GLY A 102 1.93 13.55 16.42
N ARG A 103 2.41 13.11 15.25
CA ARG A 103 3.03 14.00 14.26
C ARG A 103 1.99 15.05 13.83
N PRO A 104 2.31 16.35 13.80
CA PRO A 104 1.38 17.34 13.25
C PRO A 104 1.25 17.15 11.73
N PRO A 105 0.04 17.31 11.14
CA PRO A 105 -0.10 17.30 9.69
C PRO A 105 0.51 18.55 9.06
N GLU A 106 0.89 18.42 7.80
CA GLU A 106 1.40 19.54 7.00
C GLU A 106 0.22 20.33 6.40
N PHE A 107 0.30 21.66 6.46
CA PHE A 107 -0.71 22.56 5.88
C PHE A 107 -0.08 23.41 4.78
N LEU A 108 -0.86 23.67 3.73
CA LEU A 108 -0.54 24.73 2.77
C LEU A 108 -0.93 26.08 3.39
N GLY A 109 -0.05 26.61 4.24
CA GLY A 109 -0.29 27.82 5.03
C GLY A 109 -0.59 27.52 6.50
N GLN A 110 -1.26 28.45 7.19
CA GLN A 110 -1.67 28.26 8.58
C GLN A 110 -2.99 27.47 8.66
N PRO A 111 -3.18 26.61 9.68
CA PRO A 111 -4.45 25.93 9.87
C PRO A 111 -5.57 26.93 10.11
N THR A 112 -6.74 26.66 9.54
CA THR A 112 -7.95 27.43 9.85
C THR A 112 -8.36 27.21 11.31
N PRO A 113 -9.19 28.08 11.90
CA PRO A 113 -9.69 27.86 13.27
C PRO A 113 -10.35 26.49 13.44
N THR A 114 -11.17 26.06 12.47
CA THR A 114 -11.79 24.72 12.48
C THR A 114 -10.75 23.61 12.43
N GLN A 115 -9.69 23.75 11.63
CA GLN A 115 -8.60 22.76 11.60
C GLN A 115 -7.84 22.73 12.93
N ALA A 116 -7.61 23.88 13.57
CA ALA A 116 -6.98 23.94 14.89
C ALA A 116 -7.81 23.21 15.97
N HIS A 117 -9.14 23.37 15.96
CA HIS A 117 -10.06 22.63 16.82
C HIS A 117 -9.98 21.11 16.58
N LEU A 118 -10.00 20.67 15.32
CA LEU A 118 -9.85 19.25 14.97
C LEU A 118 -8.50 18.67 15.44
N LEU A 119 -7.42 19.47 15.41
CA LEU A 119 -6.13 19.04 15.93
C LEU A 119 -6.16 18.88 17.46
N GLN A 120 -6.85 19.76 18.18
CA GLN A 120 -7.06 19.63 19.62
C GLN A 120 -7.89 18.37 19.94
N ALA A 121 -8.95 18.12 19.18
CA ALA A 121 -9.75 16.90 19.29
C ALA A 121 -8.90 15.63 19.07
N LEU A 122 -8.04 15.64 18.04
CA LEU A 122 -7.11 14.52 17.79
C LEU A 122 -6.11 14.30 18.93
N VAL A 123 -5.61 15.37 19.56
CA VAL A 123 -4.74 15.27 20.73
C VAL A 123 -5.49 14.62 21.90
N ALA A 124 -6.71 15.07 22.20
CA ALA A 124 -7.55 14.52 23.26
C ALA A 124 -7.91 13.04 23.00
N LEU A 125 -8.27 12.68 21.76
CA LEU A 125 -8.54 11.29 21.37
C LEU A 125 -7.34 10.37 21.61
N ARG A 126 -6.12 10.81 21.28
CA ARG A 126 -4.90 10.02 21.55
C ARG A 126 -4.60 9.88 23.03
N ALA A 127 -4.94 10.88 23.84
CA ALA A 127 -4.83 10.81 25.29
C ALA A 127 -5.92 9.93 25.95
N GLY A 128 -6.89 9.44 25.15
CA GLY A 128 -8.04 8.66 25.65
C GLY A 128 -9.17 9.51 26.22
N ASP A 129 -9.07 10.84 26.17
CA ASP A 129 -10.10 11.75 26.66
C ASP A 129 -11.14 12.03 25.58
N ARG A 130 -12.13 11.13 25.49
CA ARG A 130 -13.21 11.24 24.52
C ARG A 130 -14.16 12.40 24.80
N ALA A 131 -14.24 12.88 26.04
CA ALA A 131 -15.11 13.99 26.40
C ALA A 131 -14.51 15.31 25.91
N ALA A 132 -13.24 15.56 26.23
CA ALA A 132 -12.52 16.72 25.73
C ALA A 132 -12.44 16.73 24.19
N ALA A 133 -12.29 15.56 23.57
CA ALA A 133 -12.31 15.46 22.11
C ALA A 133 -13.64 15.86 21.46
N ALA A 134 -14.77 15.65 22.14
CA ALA A 134 -16.09 16.01 21.62
C ALA A 134 -16.43 17.49 21.82
N GLU A 135 -15.77 18.16 22.76
CA GLU A 135 -15.96 19.57 23.08
C GLU A 135 -15.04 20.51 22.29
N ALA A 136 -13.88 20.01 21.86
CA ALA A 136 -12.86 20.75 21.11
C ALA A 136 -13.34 21.27 19.74
#